data_AF-A0A3D0N6Y6-F1
#
_entry.id   AF-A0A3D0N6Y6-F1
#
_cell.length_a   1.000
_cell.length_b   1.000
_cell.length_c   1.000
_cell.angle_alpha   90.00
_cell.angle_beta   90.00
_cell.angle_gamma   90.00
#
_symmetry.space_group_name_H-M   'P 1'
#
loop_
_entity.id
_entity.type
_entity.pdbx_description
1 polymer ?
#
loop_
_entity_poly.entity_id
_entity_poly.type
_entity_poly.pdbx_seq_one_letter_code
_entity_poly.pdbx_strand_id
1 'polypeptide(L)'
;MAPNSAPNPRREEALRMPSDAQRLAVEGGTPVRTDPFPARDPFGPADLEQLQAVLAQQTAFFPSGSKVYEFERRFRELYGVAHATASTSGTSAIHVALGALNL
;
A
#
# COMPACT_ATOMS: atom_id res chain seq x y z
N MET A 1 -50.93 2.03 3.45
CA MET A 1 -50.45 0.72 3.96
C MET A 1 -50.29 -0.19 2.75
N ALA A 2 -49.10 -0.21 2.15
CA ALA A 2 -48.83 -1.03 0.97
C ALA A 2 -48.69 -2.52 1.40
N PRO A 3 -49.15 -3.48 0.59
CA PRO A 3 -49.10 -4.88 0.95
C PRO A 3 -47.65 -5.36 0.99
N ASN A 4 -47.30 -6.08 2.06
CA ASN A 4 -46.03 -6.77 2.22
C ASN A 4 -45.90 -7.81 1.09
N SER A 5 -45.10 -7.49 0.08
CA SER A 5 -44.81 -8.37 -1.05
C SER A 5 -44.08 -9.61 -0.56
N ALA A 6 -44.63 -10.80 -0.88
CA ALA A 6 -44.01 -12.09 -0.53
C ALA A 6 -42.52 -12.13 -0.94
N PRO A 7 -41.65 -12.73 -0.11
CA PRO A 7 -40.22 -12.82 -0.42
C PRO A 7 -40.01 -13.56 -1.75
N ASN A 8 -39.20 -12.94 -2.62
CA ASN A 8 -38.88 -13.47 -3.95
C ASN A 8 -38.05 -14.76 -3.81
N PRO A 9 -38.52 -15.93 -4.30
CA PRO A 9 -37.86 -17.22 -4.10
C PRO A 9 -36.46 -17.28 -4.74
N ARG A 10 -36.20 -16.50 -5.80
CA ARG A 10 -34.86 -16.39 -6.40
C ARG A 10 -33.86 -15.64 -5.51
N ARG A 11 -34.36 -14.83 -4.56
CA ARG A 11 -33.54 -14.08 -3.60
C ARG A 11 -33.07 -14.96 -2.44
N GLU A 12 -33.89 -15.94 -2.05
CA GLU A 12 -33.51 -16.96 -1.05
C GLU A 12 -32.51 -17.96 -1.61
N GLU A 13 -32.68 -18.37 -2.87
CA GLU A 13 -31.74 -19.27 -3.54
C GLU A 13 -30.37 -18.61 -3.78
N ALA A 14 -30.34 -17.31 -4.08
CA ALA A 14 -29.11 -16.52 -4.20
C ALA A 14 -28.42 -16.24 -2.85
N LEU A 15 -29.13 -16.31 -1.73
CA LEU A 15 -28.58 -16.16 -0.38
C LEU A 15 -28.16 -17.50 0.24
N ARG A 16 -28.41 -18.62 -0.42
CA ARG A 16 -27.96 -19.94 0.02
C ARG A 16 -26.47 -20.08 -0.27
N MET A 17 -25.66 -19.44 0.58
CA MET A 17 -24.23 -19.67 0.66
C MET A 17 -24.01 -21.17 0.92
N PRO A 18 -23.09 -21.84 0.19
CA PRO A 18 -22.77 -23.23 0.48
C PRO A 18 -22.38 -23.37 1.96
N SER A 19 -22.81 -24.44 2.62
CA SER A 19 -22.60 -24.64 4.08
C SER A 19 -21.12 -24.59 4.50
N ASP A 20 -20.22 -24.88 3.57
CA ASP A 20 -18.77 -24.78 3.78
C ASP A 20 -18.21 -23.35 3.63
N ALA A 21 -18.95 -22.44 2.99
CA ALA A 21 -18.56 -21.04 2.81
C ALA A 21 -18.77 -20.17 4.07
N GLN A 22 -19.43 -20.71 5.10
CA GLN A 22 -19.66 -20.00 6.38
C GLN A 22 -18.62 -20.35 7.45
N ARG A 23 -17.87 -21.45 7.29
CA ARG A 23 -16.87 -21.89 8.27
C ARG A 23 -15.52 -21.26 7.96
N LEU A 24 -14.85 -20.66 8.95
CA LEU A 24 -13.55 -20.03 8.72
C LEU A 24 -12.52 -21.09 8.32
N ALA A 25 -11.56 -20.73 7.46
CA ALA A 25 -10.50 -21.64 7.04
C ALA A 25 -9.68 -22.18 8.23
N VAL A 26 -9.46 -21.36 9.26
CA VAL A 26 -8.79 -21.75 10.51
C VAL A 26 -9.58 -22.80 11.31
N GLU A 27 -10.89 -22.92 11.08
CA GLU A 27 -11.77 -23.89 11.73
C GLU A 27 -12.01 -25.14 10.88
N GLY A 28 -11.34 -25.27 9.73
CA GLY A 28 -11.51 -26.37 8.78
C GLY A 28 -12.49 -26.11 7.64
N GLY A 29 -12.93 -24.86 7.43
CA GLY A 29 -13.64 -24.45 6.22
C GLY A 29 -12.71 -24.32 5.00
N THR A 30 -13.28 -24.17 3.79
CA THR A 30 -12.47 -24.00 2.56
C THR A 30 -11.80 -22.62 2.55
N PRO A 31 -10.46 -22.52 2.37
CA PRO A 31 -9.79 -21.23 2.26
C PRO A 31 -10.31 -20.41 1.07
N VAL A 32 -10.58 -19.12 1.32
CA VAL A 32 -10.96 -18.16 0.25
C VAL A 32 -9.86 -18.06 -0.82
N ARG A 33 -8.62 -18.30 -0.44
CA ARG A 33 -7.46 -18.26 -1.32
C ARG A 33 -6.59 -19.47 -1.06
N THR A 34 -6.46 -20.31 -2.08
CA THR A 34 -5.65 -21.54 -2.03
C THR A 34 -4.24 -21.31 -2.57
N ASP A 35 -4.05 -20.28 -3.39
CA ASP A 35 -2.75 -19.94 -3.96
C ASP A 35 -1.93 -19.01 -3.05
N PRO A 36 -0.59 -19.11 -3.05
CA PRO A 36 0.28 -18.21 -2.30
C PRO A 36 0.16 -16.77 -2.79
N PHE A 37 0.59 -15.78 -1.98
CA PHE A 37 0.63 -14.40 -2.47
C PHE A 37 1.64 -14.31 -3.62
N PRO A 38 1.37 -13.47 -4.65
CA PRO A 38 2.33 -13.25 -5.69
C PRO A 38 3.71 -12.91 -5.11
N ALA A 39 4.76 -13.45 -5.72
CA ALA A 39 6.11 -13.05 -5.38
C ALA A 39 6.27 -11.55 -5.58
N ARG A 40 7.12 -10.92 -4.77
CA ARG A 40 7.42 -9.50 -4.92
C ARG A 40 8.62 -9.35 -5.84
N ASP A 41 8.42 -8.63 -6.94
CA ASP A 41 9.48 -8.18 -7.86
C ASP A 41 9.56 -6.64 -7.83
N PRO A 42 10.11 -6.06 -6.75
CA PRO A 42 10.01 -4.62 -6.51
C PRO A 42 10.98 -3.77 -7.34
N PHE A 43 11.93 -4.38 -8.05
CA PHE A 43 12.99 -3.66 -8.76
C PHE A 43 13.02 -4.03 -10.25
N GLY A 44 13.25 -3.03 -11.09
CA GLY A 44 13.38 -3.16 -12.54
C GLY A 44 14.52 -2.33 -13.13
N PRO A 45 14.58 -2.20 -14.46
CA PRO A 45 15.66 -1.48 -15.15
C PRO A 45 15.82 -0.02 -14.72
N ALA A 46 14.72 0.67 -14.41
CA ALA A 46 14.75 2.05 -13.95
C ALA A 46 15.42 2.20 -12.57
N ASP A 47 15.21 1.24 -11.66
CA ASP A 47 15.88 1.23 -10.35
C ASP A 47 17.39 1.04 -10.51
N LEU A 48 17.80 0.17 -11.44
CA LEU A 48 19.21 -0.05 -11.74
C LEU A 48 19.88 1.22 -12.30
N GLU A 49 19.20 1.95 -13.18
CA GLU A 49 19.70 3.23 -13.71
C GLU A 49 19.91 4.25 -12.58
N GLN A 50 18.94 4.39 -11.67
CA GLN A 50 19.07 5.29 -10.53
C GLN A 50 20.20 4.86 -9.59
N LEU A 51 20.37 3.55 -9.37
CA LEU A 51 21.47 3.01 -8.58
C LEU A 51 22.83 3.31 -9.23
N GLN A 52 22.96 3.13 -10.54
CA GLN A 52 24.18 3.46 -11.28
C GLN A 52 24.52 4.95 -11.13
N ALA A 53 23.52 5.84 -11.21
CA ALA A 53 23.72 7.27 -10.98
C ALA A 53 24.20 7.56 -9.54
N VAL A 54 23.67 6.85 -8.53
CA VAL A 54 24.12 6.97 -7.13
C VAL A 54 25.56 6.50 -6.95
N LEU A 55 25.97 5.45 -7.65
CA LEU A 55 27.35 4.97 -7.59
C LEU A 55 28.29 5.93 -8.33
N ALA A 56 27.88 6.47 -9.48
CA ALA A 56 28.67 7.41 -10.26
C ALA A 56 28.97 8.72 -9.50
N GLN A 57 28.07 9.20 -8.63
CA GLN A 57 28.32 10.38 -7.78
C GLN A 57 29.33 10.12 -6.64
N GLN A 58 29.81 8.89 -6.44
CA GLN A 58 30.80 8.51 -5.42
C GLN A 58 30.36 8.77 -3.97
N THR A 59 29.07 8.97 -3.72
CA THR A 59 28.50 9.09 -2.37
C THR A 59 27.07 8.59 -2.34
N ALA A 60 26.73 7.79 -1.33
CA ALA A 60 25.35 7.44 -1.00
C ALA A 60 24.83 8.25 0.21
N PHE A 61 25.63 9.18 0.72
CA PHE A 61 25.28 9.99 1.88
C PHE A 61 24.45 11.19 1.44
N PHE A 62 23.17 11.23 1.85
CA PHE A 62 22.20 12.18 1.30
C PHE A 62 22.58 13.67 1.42
N PRO A 63 23.25 14.17 2.49
CA PRO A 63 23.59 15.58 2.58
C PRO A 63 24.59 16.01 1.50
N SER A 64 25.41 15.07 1.02
CA SER A 64 26.38 15.28 -0.04
C SER A 64 25.92 14.72 -1.40
N GLY A 65 24.75 14.08 -1.45
CA GLY A 65 24.18 13.47 -2.64
C GLY A 65 23.01 14.29 -3.21
N SER A 66 22.55 13.93 -4.40
CA SER A 66 21.48 14.66 -5.09
C SER A 66 20.12 13.96 -5.07
N LYS A 67 20.10 12.63 -4.94
CA LYS A 67 18.90 11.81 -5.17
C LYS A 67 17.76 12.03 -4.17
N VAL A 68 18.07 12.30 -2.90
CA VAL A 68 17.02 12.59 -1.90
C VAL A 68 16.32 13.92 -2.22
N TYR A 69 17.06 14.96 -2.55
CA TYR A 69 16.48 16.26 -2.92
C TYR A 69 15.71 16.20 -4.25
N GLU A 70 16.16 15.39 -5.21
CA GLU A 70 15.40 15.08 -6.43
C GLU A 70 14.06 14.42 -6.10
N PHE A 71 14.08 13.40 -5.23
CA PHE A 71 12.88 12.72 -4.78
C PHE A 71 11.91 13.68 -4.09
N GLU A 72 12.37 14.49 -3.14
CA GLU A 72 11.54 15.46 -2.42
C GLU A 72 10.91 16.51 -3.36
N ARG A 73 11.65 16.99 -4.36
CA ARG A 73 11.09 17.88 -5.39
C ARG A 73 9.97 17.21 -6.17
N ARG A 74 10.21 16.02 -6.71
CA ARG A 74 9.20 15.27 -7.49
C ARG A 74 8.00 14.88 -6.64
N PHE A 75 8.22 14.58 -5.36
CA PHE A 75 7.16 14.26 -4.41
C PHE A 75 6.27 15.48 -4.13
N ARG A 76 6.86 16.67 -3.94
CA ARG A 76 6.11 17.93 -3.81
C ARG A 76 5.23 18.21 -5.03
N GLU A 77 5.79 18.04 -6.23
CA GLU A 77 5.08 18.20 -7.50
C GLU A 77 3.93 17.20 -7.63
N LEU A 78 4.17 15.93 -7.31
CA LEU A 78 3.17 14.86 -7.39
C LEU A 78 1.96 15.10 -6.50
N TYR A 79 2.18 15.60 -5.27
CA TYR A 79 1.12 15.80 -4.29
C TYR A 79 0.61 17.25 -4.19
N GLY A 80 1.20 18.19 -4.92
CA GLY A 80 0.80 19.60 -4.89
C GLY A 80 1.06 20.30 -3.55
N VAL A 81 2.14 19.95 -2.85
CA VAL A 81 2.48 20.51 -1.54
C VAL A 81 3.74 21.40 -1.61
N ALA A 82 3.81 22.42 -0.77
CA ALA A 82 4.93 23.38 -0.77
C ALA A 82 6.25 22.74 -0.27
N HIS A 83 6.17 21.84 0.71
CA HIS A 83 7.31 21.24 1.39
C HIS A 83 7.16 19.72 1.51
N ALA A 84 8.27 19.00 1.42
CA ALA A 84 8.36 17.58 1.71
C ALA A 84 9.74 17.29 2.29
N THR A 85 9.81 16.32 3.22
CA THR A 85 11.06 15.80 3.77
C THR A 85 11.04 14.28 3.69
N ALA A 86 12.11 13.69 3.17
CA ALA A 86 12.26 12.24 3.14
C ALA A 86 12.58 11.70 4.55
N SER A 87 12.17 10.45 4.79
CA SER A 87 12.49 9.71 6.01
C SER A 87 12.69 8.23 5.67
N THR A 88 13.20 7.45 6.63
CA THR A 88 13.56 6.04 6.42
C THR A 88 12.36 5.10 6.34
N SER A 89 11.19 5.51 6.81
CA SER A 89 9.95 4.71 6.79
C SER A 89 8.72 5.57 7.07
N GLY A 90 7.52 5.03 6.84
CA GLY A 90 6.28 5.69 7.24
C GLY A 90 6.19 5.97 8.75
N THR A 91 6.67 5.05 9.58
CA THR A 91 6.70 5.24 11.05
C THR A 91 7.57 6.44 11.44
N SER A 92 8.79 6.55 10.89
CA SER A 92 9.67 7.67 11.19
C SER A 92 9.13 9.00 10.64
N ALA A 93 8.42 9.00 9.51
CA ALA A 93 7.72 10.17 9.00
C ALA A 93 6.71 10.73 10.02
N ILE A 94 5.93 9.85 10.67
CA ILE A 94 4.95 10.25 11.69
C ILE A 94 5.66 10.82 12.93
N HIS A 95 6.75 10.18 13.39
CA HIS A 95 7.53 10.70 14.51
C HIS A 95 8.09 12.10 14.23
N VAL A 96 8.65 12.32 13.04
CA VAL A 96 9.16 13.64 12.62
C VAL A 96 8.03 14.66 12.56
N ALA A 97 6.89 14.30 11.97
CA ALA A 97 5.73 15.18 11.88
C ALA A 97 5.25 15.62 13.28
N LEU A 98 5.05 14.67 14.20
CA LEU A 98 4.62 14.98 15.56
C LEU A 98 5.66 15.80 16.33
N GLY A 99 6.95 15.45 16.21
CA GLY A 99 8.03 16.20 16.86
C GLY A 99 8.16 17.64 16.35
N ALA A 100 7.82 17.89 15.08
CA ALA A 100 7.84 19.22 14.49
C ALA A 100 6.68 20.12 14.93
N LEU A 101 5.57 19.54 15.42
CA LEU A 101 4.37 20.30 15.78
C LEU A 101 4.50 21.04 17.13
N ASN A 102 5.55 20.78 17.92
CA ASN A 102 5.81 21.40 19.24
C ASN A 102 4.52 21.51 20.09
N LEU A 103 3.80 20.39 20.18
CA LEU A 103 2.51 20.27 20.89
C LEU A 103 2.71 20.08 22.40
#